data_AF-A0A7S0TLB8-F1
#
_entry.id   AF-A0A7S0TLB8-F1
#
_cell.length_a   1.000
_cell.length_b   1.000
_cell.length_c   1.000
_cell.angle_alpha   90.00
_cell.angle_beta   90.00
_cell.angle_gamma   90.00
#
_symmetry.space_group_name_H-M   'P 1'
#
loop_
_entity.id
_entity.type
_entity.pdbx_description
1 polymer ?
#
loop_
_entity_poly.entity_id
_entity_poly.type
_entity_poly.pdbx_seq_one_letter_code
_entity_poly.pdbx_strand_id
1 'polypeptide(L)'
;GGEFWPWSIIISEGGIRIHMDPAGGAKEKRVGSKRQHYAQVVCIPCKKAKARCHEIRPCERCVAKKQQSLCVVADEDQGRVNKKGRLSARAELLLKRQMQQREYQRSREASDAAAAHALGTGIPSQQQQQQQQ
;
A
#
# COMPACT_ATOMS: atom_id res chain seq x y z
N GLY A 1 21.83 38.02 35.50
CA GLY A 1 21.84 38.03 34.02
C GLY A 1 23.27 37.88 33.56
N GLY A 2 23.52 37.01 32.58
CA GLY A 2 24.85 36.79 32.00
C GLY A 2 25.14 35.29 31.82
N GLU A 3 24.59 34.70 30.76
CA GLU A 3 24.94 33.35 30.30
C GLU A 3 26.34 33.38 29.69
N PHE A 4 27.31 32.76 30.38
CA PHE A 4 28.69 32.63 29.94
C PHE A 4 28.82 31.30 29.18
N TRP A 5 28.65 31.34 27.86
CA TRP A 5 28.82 30.16 26.99
C TRP A 5 30.33 29.89 26.78
N PRO A 6 30.86 28.69 27.09
CA PRO A 6 32.26 28.38 26.83
C PRO A 6 32.45 28.09 25.34
N TRP A 7 33.15 28.98 24.62
CA TRP A 7 33.64 28.68 23.29
C TRP A 7 34.93 27.86 23.41
N SER A 8 34.92 26.61 22.97
CA SER A 8 36.12 25.79 22.88
C SER A 8 36.75 25.95 21.49
N ILE A 9 37.98 26.46 21.45
CA ILE A 9 38.80 26.54 20.24
C ILE A 9 39.68 25.29 20.22
N ILE A 10 39.56 24.45 19.18
CA ILE A 10 40.48 23.33 18.94
C ILE A 10 41.38 23.71 17.76
N ILE A 11 42.69 23.77 18.00
CA ILE A 11 43.72 24.10 17.00
C ILE A 11 44.40 22.80 16.60
N SER A 12 44.34 22.43 15.32
CA SER A 12 45.08 21.30 14.74
C SER A 12 46.07 21.82 13.70
N GLU A 13 47.24 21.19 13.56
CA GLU A 13 48.41 21.61 12.75
C GLU A 13 48.24 21.54 11.22
N GLY A 14 47.05 21.81 10.70
CA GLY A 14 46.71 21.68 9.27
C GLY A 14 45.82 22.78 8.70
N GLY A 15 45.82 23.97 9.32
CA GLY A 15 45.07 25.14 8.86
C GLY A 15 43.72 25.33 9.56
N ILE A 16 43.38 26.60 9.80
CA ILE A 16 42.15 27.02 10.47
C ILE A 16 40.99 26.89 9.48
N ARG A 17 40.10 25.92 9.69
CA ARG A 17 38.79 25.88 9.03
C ARG A 17 37.72 26.37 9.99
N ILE A 18 37.33 27.63 9.84
CA ILE A 18 36.15 28.19 10.50
C ILE A 18 34.92 27.62 9.78
N HIS A 19 34.31 26.58 10.35
CA HIS A 19 33.01 26.12 9.91
C HIS A 19 31.96 27.03 10.57
N MET A 20 31.39 27.96 9.80
CA MET A 20 30.23 28.72 10.24
C MET A 20 28.99 27.86 10.03
N ASP A 21 28.39 27.35 11.10
CA ASP A 21 27.06 26.74 11.02
C ASP A 21 26.04 27.85 10.72
N PRO A 22 25.28 27.79 9.62
CA PRO A 22 24.18 28.71 9.43
C PRO A 22 23.11 28.39 10.47
N ALA A 23 22.87 29.36 11.37
CA ALA A 23 21.71 29.44 12.24
C ALA A 23 20.44 29.58 11.37
N GLY A 24 20.05 28.49 10.71
CA GLY A 24 18.86 28.34 9.91
C GLY A 24 18.13 27.10 10.40
N GLY A 25 17.17 27.30 11.29
CA GLY A 25 16.31 26.25 11.86
C GLY A 25 15.44 25.58 10.80
N ALA A 26 16.04 24.76 9.94
CA ALA A 26 15.31 23.72 9.24
C ALA A 26 15.14 22.58 10.23
N LYS A 27 13.89 22.33 10.65
CA LYS A 27 13.52 21.14 11.41
C LYS A 27 13.90 19.92 10.59
N GLU A 28 15.10 19.42 10.83
CA GLU A 28 15.59 18.16 10.31
C GLU A 28 14.57 17.10 10.76
N LYS A 29 13.71 16.73 9.82
CA LYS A 29 12.84 15.58 9.98
C LYS A 29 13.81 14.42 10.10
N ARG A 30 14.16 14.06 11.33
CA ARG A 30 14.89 12.84 11.64
C ARG A 30 14.16 11.76 10.86
N VAL A 31 14.79 11.31 9.77
CA VAL A 31 14.34 10.13 9.06
C VAL A 31 14.62 9.05 10.07
N GLY A 32 13.62 8.80 10.93
CA GLY A 32 13.70 7.79 11.96
C GLY A 32 14.15 6.55 11.22
N SER A 33 15.39 6.14 11.50
CA SER A 33 15.97 4.93 10.95
C SER A 33 14.93 3.88 11.18
N LYS A 34 14.27 3.47 10.09
CA LYS A 34 13.25 2.44 10.13
C LYS A 34 14.07 1.22 10.46
N ARG A 35 14.24 0.95 11.76
CA ARG A 35 14.73 -0.32 12.28
C ARG A 35 13.91 -1.32 11.50
N GLN A 36 14.55 -2.00 10.56
CA GLN A 36 13.90 -3.04 9.81
C GLN A 36 13.46 -4.01 10.88
N HIS A 37 12.16 -3.96 11.22
CA HIS A 37 11.53 -4.95 12.04
C HIS A 37 11.59 -6.20 11.17
N TYR A 38 12.72 -6.91 11.23
CA TYR A 38 12.75 -8.32 10.87
C TYR A 38 11.61 -8.90 11.71
N ALA A 39 10.52 -9.24 11.02
CA ALA A 39 9.35 -9.81 11.64
C ALA A 39 9.78 -11.18 12.15
N GLN A 40 10.33 -11.20 13.36
CA GLN A 40 10.73 -12.43 14.00
C GLN A 40 9.49 -13.30 14.10
N VAL A 41 9.58 -14.51 13.57
CA VAL A 41 8.48 -15.44 13.53
C VAL A 41 8.06 -15.77 14.97
N VAL A 42 6.97 -15.15 15.45
CA VAL A 42 6.49 -15.30 16.83
C VAL A 42 5.47 -16.44 16.89
N CYS A 43 5.55 -17.32 17.90
CA CYS A 43 4.48 -18.30 18.12
C CYS A 43 3.21 -17.63 18.67
N ILE A 44 2.04 -18.24 18.41
CA ILE A 44 0.72 -17.72 18.83
C ILE A 44 0.68 -17.40 20.33
N PRO A 45 1.14 -18.28 21.26
CA PRO A 45 1.12 -17.97 22.69
C PRO A 45 1.99 -16.77 23.07
N CYS A 46 3.20 -16.65 22.49
CA CYS A 46 4.08 -15.51 22.78
C CYS A 46 3.57 -14.21 22.16
N LYS A 47 2.96 -14.27 20.96
CA LYS A 47 2.30 -13.15 20.30
C LYS A 47 1.14 -12.63 21.13
N LYS A 48 0.27 -13.54 21.61
CA LYS A 48 -0.88 -13.20 22.48
C LYS A 48 -0.42 -12.60 23.82
N ALA A 49 0.66 -13.13 24.38
CA ALA A 49 1.26 -12.63 25.61
C ALA A 49 2.18 -11.39 25.40
N LYS A 50 2.32 -10.89 24.18
CA LYS A 50 3.19 -9.76 23.79
C LYS A 50 4.60 -9.84 24.38
N ALA A 51 5.19 -11.04 24.42
CA ALA A 51 6.56 -11.20 24.91
C ALA A 51 7.49 -11.72 23.83
N ARG A 52 8.79 -11.59 24.11
CA ARG A 52 9.85 -12.10 23.24
C ARG A 52 9.69 -13.61 23.05
N CYS A 53 9.73 -14.03 21.79
CA CYS A 53 9.71 -15.43 21.41
C CYS A 53 11.10 -15.85 20.95
N HIS A 54 11.59 -16.98 21.46
CA HIS A 54 12.80 -17.61 20.93
C HIS A 54 12.49 -18.30 19.60
N GLU A 55 13.48 -18.38 18.71
CA GLU A 55 13.34 -18.91 17.35
C GLU A 55 13.30 -20.45 17.33
N ILE A 56 13.78 -21.11 18.38
CA ILE A 56 13.72 -22.57 18.57
C ILE A 56 12.26 -23.02 18.79
N ARG A 57 11.89 -24.18 18.26
CA ARG A 57 10.54 -24.76 18.37
C ARG A 57 10.57 -26.15 19.04
N PRO A 58 9.75 -26.37 20.09
CA PRO A 58 8.94 -25.38 20.82
C PRO A 58 9.83 -24.33 21.51
N CYS A 59 9.36 -23.09 21.64
CA CYS A 59 10.20 -22.05 22.26
C CYS A 59 10.33 -22.28 23.77
N GLU A 60 11.45 -21.85 24.35
CA GLU A 60 11.77 -22.04 25.78
C GLU A 60 10.63 -21.60 26.71
N ARG A 61 9.95 -20.51 26.38
CA ARG A 61 8.82 -20.02 27.15
C ARG A 61 7.60 -20.95 27.11
N CYS A 62 7.30 -21.54 25.95
CA CYS A 62 6.24 -22.53 25.84
C CYS A 62 6.59 -23.83 26.58
N VAL A 63 7.88 -24.21 26.60
CA VAL A 63 8.38 -25.32 27.42
C VAL A 63 8.20 -25.02 28.91
N ALA A 64 8.65 -23.85 29.38
CA ALA A 64 8.52 -23.42 30.78
C ALA A 64 7.06 -23.38 31.25
N LYS A 65 6.12 -23.05 30.35
CA LYS A 65 4.68 -23.03 30.65
C LYS A 65 3.96 -24.37 30.45
N LYS A 66 4.67 -25.44 30.06
CA LYS A 66 4.07 -26.75 29.72
C LYS A 66 3.00 -26.65 28.61
N GLN A 67 3.20 -25.75 27.65
CA GLN A 67 2.31 -25.49 26.51
C GLN A 67 3.03 -25.76 25.17
N GLN A 68 3.86 -26.81 25.09
CA GLN A 68 4.64 -27.09 23.87
C GLN A 68 3.73 -27.39 22.67
N SER A 69 2.62 -28.10 22.89
CA SER A 69 1.63 -28.45 21.87
C SER A 69 0.94 -27.22 21.25
N LEU A 70 0.89 -26.10 21.97
CA LEU A 70 0.30 -24.85 21.50
C LEU A 70 1.33 -23.91 20.86
N CYS A 71 2.61 -24.30 20.80
CA CYS A 71 3.70 -23.50 20.24
C CYS A 71 3.69 -23.50 18.69
N VAL A 72 2.58 -23.06 18.11
CA VAL A 72 2.42 -22.93 16.66
C VAL A 72 2.86 -21.53 16.23
N VAL A 73 3.54 -21.44 15.09
CA VAL A 73 3.94 -20.17 14.48
C VAL A 73 2.69 -19.39 14.06
N ALA A 74 2.62 -18.10 14.43
CA ALA A 74 1.60 -17.24 13.87
C ALA A 74 2.01 -16.88 12.43
N ASP A 75 1.29 -17.40 11.44
CA ASP A 75 1.42 -16.98 10.05
C ASP A 75 1.00 -15.49 9.99
N GLU A 76 1.98 -14.59 9.91
CA GLU A 76 1.70 -13.14 9.94
C GLU A 76 1.10 -12.62 8.62
N ASP A 77 0.97 -13.47 7.59
CA ASP A 77 0.71 -13.00 6.24
C ASP A 77 -0.76 -13.01 5.80
N GLN A 78 -1.67 -13.76 6.46
CA GLN A 78 -3.05 -13.83 5.96
C GLN A 78 -3.94 -12.63 6.35
N GLY A 79 -3.52 -11.79 7.30
CA GLY A 79 -4.41 -10.80 7.92
C GLY A 79 -4.24 -9.35 7.46
N ARG A 80 -3.06 -8.98 6.94
CA ARG A 80 -2.85 -7.63 6.40
C ARG A 80 -3.19 -7.60 4.92
N VAL A 81 -4.48 -7.73 4.60
CA VAL A 81 -4.98 -7.07 3.40
C VAL A 81 -4.66 -5.59 3.56
N ASN A 82 -3.58 -5.16 2.91
CA ASN A 82 -3.17 -3.76 2.87
C ASN A 82 -4.43 -2.91 2.68
N LYS A 83 -4.65 -1.87 3.50
CA LYS A 83 -5.79 -0.96 3.29
C LYS A 83 -5.81 -0.40 1.85
N LYS A 84 -4.65 -0.38 1.17
CA LYS A 84 -4.51 -0.13 -0.28
C LYS A 84 -5.22 -1.18 -1.16
N GLY A 85 -5.18 -2.47 -0.81
CA GLY A 85 -5.88 -3.55 -1.50
C GLY A 85 -7.41 -3.52 -1.35
N ARG A 86 -7.93 -2.97 -0.23
CA ARG A 86 -9.39 -2.75 -0.09
C ARG A 86 -9.91 -1.64 -1.00
N LEU A 87 -9.13 -0.58 -1.23
CA LEU A 87 -9.50 0.48 -2.17
C LEU A 87 -9.42 -0.01 -3.62
N SER A 88 -8.45 -0.86 -3.96
CA SER A 88 -8.36 -1.45 -5.30
C SER A 88 -9.51 -2.42 -5.59
N ALA A 89 -9.92 -3.26 -4.63
CA ALA A 89 -11.05 -4.17 -4.81
C ALA A 89 -12.38 -3.41 -5.04
N ARG A 90 -12.61 -2.31 -4.31
CA ARG A 90 -13.80 -1.48 -4.50
C ARG A 90 -13.79 -0.77 -5.86
N ALA A 91 -12.64 -0.25 -6.29
CA ALA A 91 -12.49 0.37 -7.60
C ALA A 91 -12.72 -0.64 -8.75
N GLU A 92 -12.18 -1.85 -8.63
CA GLU A 92 -12.38 -2.92 -9.61
C GLU A 92 -13.86 -3.31 -9.73
N LEU A 93 -14.58 -3.40 -8.61
CA LEU A 93 -16.02 -3.70 -8.59
C LEU A 93 -16.84 -2.63 -9.33
N LEU A 94 -16.49 -1.35 -9.14
CA LEU A 94 -17.16 -0.24 -9.81
C LEU A 94 -16.90 -0.24 -11.32
N LEU A 95 -15.66 -0.53 -11.74
CA LEU A 95 -15.30 -0.67 -13.15
C LEU A 95 -16.04 -1.85 -13.80
N LYS A 96 -16.12 -3.01 -13.14
CA LYS A 96 -16.92 -4.16 -13.61
C LYS A 96 -18.38 -3.80 -13.79
N ARG A 97 -18.99 -3.09 -12.83
CA ARG A 97 -20.38 -2.61 -12.93
C ARG A 97 -20.56 -1.66 -14.11
N GLN A 98 -19.63 -0.73 -14.34
CA GLN A 98 -19.70 0.22 -15.44
C GLN A 98 -19.62 -0.49 -16.81
N MET A 99 -18.72 -1.48 -16.95
CA MET A 99 -18.60 -2.28 -18.17
C MET A 99 -19.87 -3.09 -18.45
N GLN A 100 -20.43 -3.72 -17.41
CA GLN A 100 -21.68 -4.47 -17.52
C GLN A 100 -22.86 -3.58 -17.96
N GLN A 101 -22.94 -2.35 -17.43
CA GLN A 101 -23.96 -1.38 -17.85
C GLN A 101 -23.82 -0.98 -19.33
N ARG A 102 -22.59 -0.75 -19.81
CA ARG A 102 -22.33 -0.43 -21.23
C ARG A 102 -22.66 -1.60 -22.15
N GLU A 103 -22.37 -2.82 -21.73
CA GLU A 103 -22.73 -4.03 -22.48
C GLU A 103 -24.25 -4.18 -22.58
N TYR A 104 -24.97 -4.02 -21.46
CA TYR A 104 -26.43 -4.03 -21.46
C TYR A 104 -27.03 -2.97 -22.37
N GLN A 105 -26.50 -1.73 -22.37
CA GLN A 105 -26.93 -0.67 -23.28
C GLN A 105 -26.75 -1.06 -24.75
N ARG A 106 -25.57 -1.59 -25.12
CA ARG A 106 -25.32 -2.06 -26.49
C ARG A 106 -26.28 -3.17 -26.92
N SER A 107 -26.57 -4.13 -26.02
CA SER A 107 -27.54 -5.19 -26.30
C SER A 107 -28.97 -4.66 -26.50
N ARG A 108 -29.35 -3.64 -25.71
CA ARG A 108 -30.64 -2.98 -25.84
C ARG A 108 -30.76 -2.22 -27.16
N GLU A 109 -29.77 -1.39 -27.50
CA GLU A 109 -29.73 -0.66 -28.77
C GLU A 109 -29.75 -1.60 -29.98
N ALA A 110 -29.04 -2.72 -29.91
CA ALA A 110 -29.08 -3.74 -30.97
C ALA A 110 -30.47 -4.37 -31.13
N SER A 111 -31.16 -4.60 -30.01
CA SER A 111 -32.52 -5.14 -30.01
C SER A 111 -33.55 -4.13 -30.53
N ASP A 112 -33.42 -2.86 -30.14
CA ASP A 112 -34.27 -1.76 -30.62
C ASP A 112 -34.04 -1.51 -32.13
N ALA A 113 -32.79 -1.58 -32.60
CA ALA A 113 -32.47 -1.52 -34.02
C ALA A 113 -33.08 -2.71 -34.79
N ALA A 114 -32.96 -3.94 -34.27
CA ALA A 114 -33.58 -5.11 -34.87
C ALA A 114 -35.11 -4.99 -34.94
N ALA A 115 -35.74 -4.44 -33.90
CA ALA A 115 -37.18 -4.17 -33.90
C ALA A 115 -37.59 -3.10 -34.94
N ALA A 116 -36.80 -2.03 -35.08
CA ALA A 116 -37.04 -1.00 -36.09
C ALA A 116 -36.92 -1.55 -37.53
N HIS A 117 -35.96 -2.46 -37.76
CA HIS A 117 -35.85 -3.21 -39.00
C HIS A 117 -37.06 -4.12 -39.25
N ALA A 118 -37.56 -4.82 -38.23
CA ALA A 118 -38.72 -5.70 -38.34
C ALA A 118 -40.02 -4.96 -38.67
N LEU A 119 -40.18 -3.71 -38.20
CA LEU A 119 -41.35 -2.87 -38.50
C LEU A 119 -41.33 -2.25 -39.90
N GLY A 120 -40.32 -2.52 -40.74
CA GLY A 120 -40.27 -2.03 -42.11
C GLY A 120 -40.05 -0.51 -42.23
N THR A 121 -39.73 0.17 -41.12
CA THR A 121 -39.39 1.61 -41.11
C THR A 121 -37.96 1.90 -41.60
N GLY A 122 -37.33 0.93 -42.25
CA GLY A 122 -35.99 1.08 -42.83
C GLY A 122 -35.99 2.10 -43.95
N ILE A 123 -35.70 3.36 -43.61
CA ILE A 123 -35.30 4.38 -44.57
C ILE A 123 -34.06 3.83 -45.29
N PRO A 124 -34.10 3.55 -46.60
CA PRO A 124 -32.92 3.09 -47.32
C PRO A 124 -31.89 4.23 -47.33
N SER A 125 -30.80 4.05 -46.60
CA SER A 125 -29.61 4.90 -46.70
C SER A 125 -28.98 4.75 -48.10
N GLN A 126 -29.53 5.45 -49.10
CA GLN A 126 -28.98 5.58 -50.45
C GLN A 126 -27.73 6.49 -50.52
N GLN A 127 -27.16 6.91 -49.40
CA GLN A 127 -26.16 7.98 -49.38
C GLN A 127 -24.69 7.51 -49.56
N GLN A 128 -24.44 6.43 -50.30
CA GLN A 128 -23.07 5.93 -50.51
C GLN A 128 -22.65 5.77 -51.98
N GLN A 129 -23.42 6.26 -52.95
CA GLN A 129 -23.12 6.07 -54.38
C GLN A 129 -22.72 7.33 -55.17
N GLN A 130 -22.38 8.45 -54.52
CA GLN A 130 -22.02 9.71 -55.22
C GLN A 130 -20.56 10.18 -55.08
N GLN A 131 -19.60 9.31 -54.75
CA GLN A 131 -18.16 9.66 -54.72
C GLN A 131 -17.31 8.97 -55.80
N GLN A 132 -17.88 8.66 -56.96
CA GLN A 132 -17.10 8.30 -58.14
C GLN A 132 -17.53 9.14 -59.34
N GLN A 133 -17.10 10.40 -59.38
CA GLN A 133 -16.85 11.16 -60.61
C GLN A 133 -15.60 12.01 -60.40
#